data_AF-A7AP22-F1
#
_entry.id   AF-A7AP22-F1
#
_cell.length_a   1.000
_cell.length_b   1.000
_cell.length_c   1.000
_cell.angle_alpha   90.00
_cell.angle_beta   90.00
_cell.angle_gamma   90.00
#
_symmetry.space_group_name_H-M   'P 1'
#
loop_
_entity.id
_entity.type
_entity.pdbx_description
1 polymer ?
#
loop_
_entity_poly.entity_id
_entity_poly.type
_entity_poly.pdbx_seq_one_letter_code
_entity_poly.pdbx_strand_id
1 'polypeptide(L)'
;MSQQQTEGQNGSTGQQAQEKANLSSCIDVITAVMMAVCLYLPDQISTIAFSDLIETLRVPYRNTEVYMAKLVGIKAMANFIAAPVMLMVNLVIPANKWLATAFVCVMMAVRMCLLLVHLLPRPAICFYQVLVLQSFVRGLFENHFYPLAADHITWVLLSYKGSKVLVLLVQLILEYAIVDNSIRIIQFHLMVMLIVTTVSVGVWFGCYVVKSNDEQSLQSQASLESGASRSGGGSGGDASTTLSAGTSNSNPSVASPDNLALHENSTFVDIVCAVWSPMLMCLFGTPQKQFYTPWILPYGFIERRKCETLNIILMFMGLSVTTFINAILVFCRHLKNRWTRFPFQGHLAWLFLIPCISCMPIIFTALHMPGSWIGKQLHNNRTNVAMLYYVLIGSTIVLDNMGFIGVAACSKVNGKYTVNAKRVMAIAAFLNRMLASITYRIGIGYMLVLREYVDGPNNSAPTEELTFMEKVVFWSSQSMKYAKKDLIDEFKGNIKEVVKQNYMATK
;
A
#
# COMPACT_ATOMS: atom_id res chain seq x y z
N MET A 1 -56.33 -30.97 7.04
CA MET A 1 -55.18 -31.88 6.82
C MET A 1 -54.29 -31.42 5.66
N SER A 2 -54.19 -30.12 5.39
CA SER A 2 -53.53 -29.55 4.19
C SER A 2 -52.72 -28.28 4.48
N GLN A 3 -52.21 -28.14 5.71
CA GLN A 3 -51.40 -26.98 6.13
C GLN A 3 -50.03 -27.34 6.71
N GLN A 4 -49.65 -28.62 6.70
CA GLN A 4 -48.44 -29.11 7.39
C GLN A 4 -47.33 -29.58 6.44
N GLN A 5 -47.44 -29.32 5.12
CA GLN A 5 -46.44 -29.72 4.12
C GLN A 5 -45.62 -28.56 3.53
N THR A 6 -45.90 -27.30 3.89
CA THR A 6 -45.22 -26.13 3.30
C THR A 6 -44.03 -25.60 4.13
N GLU A 7 -43.84 -26.09 5.36
CA GLU A 7 -42.73 -25.63 6.23
C GLU A 7 -41.40 -26.36 5.97
N GLY A 8 -41.40 -27.51 5.29
CA GLY A 8 -40.18 -28.29 5.00
C GLY A 8 -39.34 -27.78 3.81
N GLN A 9 -39.91 -26.98 2.91
CA GLN A 9 -39.24 -26.54 1.67
C GLN A 9 -38.53 -25.18 1.79
N ASN A 10 -38.85 -24.37 2.79
CA ASN A 10 -38.21 -23.07 3.01
C ASN A 10 -36.85 -23.17 3.72
N GLY A 11 -36.56 -24.27 4.42
CA GLY A 11 -35.28 -24.47 5.11
C GLY A 11 -34.09 -24.75 4.19
N SER A 12 -34.29 -25.47 3.08
CA SER A 12 -33.21 -25.84 2.14
C SER A 12 -32.72 -24.66 1.30
N THR A 13 -33.62 -23.74 0.95
CA THR A 13 -33.31 -22.58 0.10
C THR A 13 -32.43 -21.55 0.83
N GLY A 14 -32.63 -21.39 2.14
CA GLY A 14 -31.84 -20.47 2.98
C GLY A 14 -30.38 -20.92 3.16
N GLN A 15 -30.14 -22.22 3.36
CA GLN A 15 -28.79 -22.77 3.50
C GLN A 15 -27.99 -22.64 2.19
N GLN A 16 -28.61 -22.94 1.04
CA GLN A 16 -27.96 -22.79 -0.26
C GLN A 16 -27.61 -21.32 -0.59
N ALA A 17 -28.46 -20.37 -0.18
CA ALA A 17 -28.18 -18.95 -0.38
C ALA A 17 -26.99 -18.48 0.49
N GLN A 18 -26.91 -18.92 1.74
CA GLN A 18 -25.80 -18.58 2.64
C GLN A 18 -24.47 -19.19 2.19
N GLU A 19 -24.49 -20.44 1.71
CA GLU A 19 -23.30 -21.11 1.18
C GLU A 19 -22.76 -20.38 -0.07
N LYS A 20 -23.64 -20.02 -1.00
CA LYS A 20 -23.27 -19.22 -2.19
C LYS A 20 -22.68 -17.86 -1.80
N ALA A 21 -23.23 -17.20 -0.78
CA ALA A 21 -22.71 -15.92 -0.29
C ALA A 21 -21.31 -16.06 0.33
N ASN A 22 -21.07 -17.12 1.10
CA ASN A 22 -19.75 -17.40 1.69
C ASN A 22 -18.70 -17.72 0.61
N LEU A 23 -19.06 -18.53 -0.39
CA LEU A 23 -18.19 -18.86 -1.50
C LEU A 23 -17.84 -17.61 -2.33
N SER A 24 -18.85 -16.80 -2.63
CA SER A 24 -18.71 -15.50 -3.31
C SER A 24 -17.71 -14.59 -2.59
N SER A 25 -17.84 -14.44 -1.28
CA SER A 25 -16.93 -13.63 -0.47
C SER A 25 -15.50 -14.21 -0.42
N CYS A 26 -15.35 -15.52 -0.38
CA CYS A 26 -14.04 -16.17 -0.40
C CYS A 26 -13.30 -15.90 -1.71
N ILE A 27 -14.01 -15.99 -2.83
CA ILE A 27 -13.47 -15.72 -4.18
C ILE A 27 -12.98 -14.27 -4.30
N ASP A 28 -13.73 -13.31 -3.77
CA ASP A 28 -13.36 -11.88 -3.82
C ASP A 28 -12.08 -11.61 -2.99
N VAL A 29 -11.94 -12.26 -1.82
CA VAL A 29 -10.72 -12.20 -1.01
C VAL A 29 -9.53 -12.79 -1.76
N ILE A 30 -9.68 -14.00 -2.35
CA ILE A 30 -8.61 -14.64 -3.12
C ILE A 30 -8.18 -13.74 -4.28
N THR A 31 -9.15 -13.14 -4.98
CA THR A 31 -8.89 -12.22 -6.09
C THR A 31 -8.09 -11.01 -5.62
N ALA A 32 -8.49 -10.36 -4.52
CA ALA A 32 -7.78 -9.23 -3.96
C ALA A 32 -6.34 -9.59 -3.52
N VAL A 33 -6.16 -10.75 -2.88
CA VAL A 33 -4.85 -11.28 -2.47
C VAL A 33 -3.96 -11.52 -3.68
N MET A 34 -4.46 -12.23 -4.69
CA MET A 34 -3.71 -12.55 -5.92
C MET A 34 -3.32 -11.29 -6.69
N MET A 35 -4.21 -10.30 -6.75
CA MET A 35 -3.89 -9.00 -7.36
C MET A 35 -2.85 -8.22 -6.55
N ALA A 36 -2.93 -8.22 -5.23
CA ALA A 36 -1.94 -7.57 -4.37
C ALA A 36 -0.55 -8.21 -4.51
N VAL A 37 -0.46 -9.54 -4.51
CA VAL A 37 0.80 -10.25 -4.77
C VAL A 37 1.32 -9.89 -6.15
N CYS A 38 0.47 -10.01 -7.18
CA CYS A 38 0.82 -9.64 -8.55
C CYS A 38 1.38 -8.22 -8.64
N LEU A 39 0.74 -7.26 -7.99
CA LEU A 39 1.10 -5.84 -8.03
C LEU A 39 2.51 -5.56 -7.52
N TYR A 40 2.88 -6.15 -6.38
CA TYR A 40 4.10 -5.84 -5.65
C TYR A 40 5.28 -6.74 -6.00
N LEU A 41 5.03 -7.89 -6.64
CA LEU A 41 6.05 -8.87 -6.97
C LEU A 41 7.28 -8.31 -7.71
N PRO A 42 7.16 -7.44 -8.75
CA PRO A 42 8.33 -6.88 -9.43
C PRO A 42 9.23 -6.06 -8.52
N ASP A 43 8.65 -5.30 -7.59
CA ASP A 43 9.42 -4.50 -6.63
C ASP A 43 10.15 -5.39 -5.63
N GLN A 44 9.48 -6.44 -5.13
CA GLN A 44 10.11 -7.40 -4.23
C GLN A 44 11.25 -8.17 -4.90
N ILE A 45 11.05 -8.66 -6.14
CA ILE A 45 12.11 -9.33 -6.92
C ILE A 45 13.29 -8.37 -7.12
N SER A 46 13.04 -7.13 -7.56
CA SER A 46 14.12 -6.16 -7.80
C SER A 46 14.90 -5.77 -6.54
N THR A 47 14.30 -5.94 -5.36
CA THR A 47 14.95 -5.63 -4.08
C THR A 47 15.71 -6.82 -3.52
N ILE A 48 15.15 -8.03 -3.63
CA ILE A 48 15.70 -9.25 -3.02
C ILE A 48 16.73 -9.90 -3.93
N ALA A 49 16.41 -10.09 -5.21
CA ALA A 49 17.30 -10.70 -6.19
C ALA A 49 18.22 -9.65 -6.87
N PHE A 50 18.54 -8.57 -6.16
CA PHE A 50 19.23 -7.42 -6.75
C PHE A 50 20.67 -7.76 -7.18
N SER A 51 21.41 -8.50 -6.35
CA SER A 51 22.80 -8.89 -6.65
C SER A 51 22.88 -9.70 -7.95
N ASP A 52 22.04 -10.74 -8.06
CA ASP A 52 21.95 -11.59 -9.26
C ASP A 52 21.46 -10.82 -10.48
N LEU A 53 20.57 -9.85 -10.27
CA LEU A 53 20.06 -8.98 -11.32
C LEU A 53 21.19 -8.14 -11.93
N ILE A 54 22.03 -7.53 -11.10
CA ILE A 54 23.16 -6.71 -11.55
C ILE A 54 24.18 -7.52 -12.33
N GLU A 55 24.49 -8.72 -11.85
CA GLU A 55 25.37 -9.65 -12.54
C GLU A 55 24.79 -10.06 -13.90
N THR A 56 23.50 -10.42 -13.92
CA THR A 56 22.76 -10.78 -15.15
C THR A 56 22.74 -9.65 -16.18
N LEU A 57 22.56 -8.41 -15.71
CA LEU A 57 22.53 -7.23 -16.57
C LEU A 57 23.93 -6.73 -16.97
N ARG A 58 25.00 -7.36 -16.45
CA ARG A 58 26.40 -6.98 -16.68
C ARG A 58 26.69 -5.52 -16.34
N VAL A 59 26.07 -5.02 -15.26
CA VAL A 59 26.34 -3.67 -14.78
C VAL A 59 27.73 -3.64 -14.13
N PRO A 60 28.60 -2.64 -14.44
CA PRO A 60 29.92 -2.58 -13.83
C PRO A 60 29.84 -2.51 -12.31
N TYR A 61 30.68 -3.28 -11.60
CA TYR A 61 30.69 -3.31 -10.13
C TYR A 61 30.81 -1.90 -9.52
N ARG A 62 31.71 -1.06 -10.07
CA ARG A 62 31.91 0.34 -9.64
C ARG A 62 30.64 1.21 -9.73
N ASN A 63 29.72 0.87 -10.64
CA ASN A 63 28.53 1.66 -10.94
C ASN A 63 27.23 1.02 -10.42
N THR A 64 27.32 -0.10 -9.70
CA THR A 64 26.16 -0.86 -9.23
C THR A 64 25.29 -0.05 -8.26
N GLU A 65 25.91 0.62 -7.28
CA GLU A 65 25.18 1.46 -6.31
C GLU A 65 24.44 2.62 -7.01
N VAL A 66 25.11 3.26 -7.98
CA VAL A 66 24.53 4.37 -8.75
C VAL A 66 23.39 3.90 -9.64
N TYR A 67 23.53 2.73 -10.29
CA TYR A 67 22.47 2.13 -11.10
C TYR A 67 21.24 1.81 -10.23
N MET A 68 21.45 1.23 -9.04
CA MET A 68 20.37 0.90 -8.11
C MET A 68 19.63 2.13 -7.62
N ALA A 69 20.37 3.13 -7.12
CA ALA A 69 19.80 4.36 -6.61
C ALA A 69 18.94 5.04 -7.68
N LYS A 70 19.47 5.13 -8.91
CA LYS A 70 18.73 5.68 -10.06
C LYS A 70 17.49 4.85 -10.37
N LEU A 71 17.60 3.52 -10.46
CA LEU A 71 16.47 2.64 -10.77
C LEU A 71 15.35 2.79 -9.74
N VAL A 72 15.66 2.74 -8.44
CA VAL A 72 14.67 2.90 -7.37
C VAL A 72 14.05 4.29 -7.40
N GLY A 73 14.86 5.35 -7.53
CA GLY A 73 14.42 6.75 -7.60
C GLY A 73 13.46 7.00 -8.77
N ILE A 74 13.86 6.60 -9.99
CA ILE A 74 13.03 6.82 -11.17
C ILE A 74 11.74 5.97 -11.16
N LYS A 75 11.78 4.75 -10.61
CA LYS A 75 10.60 3.89 -10.46
C LYS A 75 9.61 4.54 -9.48
N ALA A 76 10.11 5.05 -8.36
CA ALA A 76 9.30 5.77 -7.39
C ALA A 76 8.68 7.02 -8.03
N MET A 77 9.42 7.77 -8.84
CA MET A 77 8.90 8.91 -9.60
C MET A 77 7.84 8.53 -10.62
N ALA A 78 8.09 7.49 -11.42
CA ALA A 78 7.14 7.02 -12.41
C ALA A 78 5.81 6.61 -11.74
N ASN A 79 5.89 5.88 -10.63
CA ASN A 79 4.72 5.54 -9.82
C ASN A 79 4.04 6.78 -9.23
N PHE A 80 4.84 7.74 -8.74
CA PHE A 80 4.34 9.01 -8.19
C PHE A 80 3.65 9.87 -9.25
N ILE A 81 4.15 9.94 -10.49
CA ILE A 81 3.55 10.71 -11.60
C ILE A 81 2.27 10.03 -12.11
N ALA A 82 2.24 8.70 -12.13
CA ALA A 82 1.05 7.94 -12.52
C ALA A 82 -0.13 8.15 -11.55
N ALA A 83 0.15 8.26 -10.25
CA ALA A 83 -0.87 8.42 -9.23
C ALA A 83 -1.78 9.68 -9.43
N PRO A 84 -1.28 10.92 -9.61
CA PRO A 84 -2.12 12.10 -9.83
C PRO A 84 -2.84 12.04 -11.17
N VAL A 85 -2.21 11.50 -12.22
CA VAL A 85 -2.89 11.25 -13.50
C VAL A 85 -4.13 10.40 -13.27
N MET A 86 -3.97 9.30 -12.52
CA MET A 86 -5.10 8.44 -12.21
C MET A 86 -6.10 9.06 -11.24
N LEU A 87 -5.64 9.91 -10.31
CA LEU A 87 -6.53 10.62 -9.42
C LEU A 87 -7.45 11.55 -10.21
N MET A 88 -6.91 12.29 -11.19
CA MET A 88 -7.72 13.15 -12.06
C MET A 88 -8.76 12.34 -12.84
N VAL A 89 -8.38 11.17 -13.36
CA VAL A 89 -9.34 10.24 -13.99
C VAL A 89 -10.40 9.79 -12.98
N ASN A 90 -10.01 9.39 -11.77
CA ASN A 90 -10.92 8.93 -10.70
C ASN A 90 -11.90 10.01 -10.20
N LEU A 91 -11.54 11.29 -10.32
CA LEU A 91 -12.43 12.39 -9.98
C LEU A 91 -13.57 12.51 -11.00
N VAL A 92 -13.28 12.30 -12.29
CA VAL A 92 -14.27 12.34 -13.37
C VAL A 92 -15.04 11.03 -13.47
N ILE A 93 -14.32 9.91 -13.60
CA ILE A 93 -14.85 8.57 -13.78
C ILE A 93 -14.56 7.79 -12.50
N PRO A 94 -15.57 7.40 -11.72
CA PRO A 94 -15.33 6.62 -10.51
C PRO A 94 -14.63 5.31 -10.83
N ALA A 95 -13.86 4.80 -9.87
CA ALA A 95 -13.06 3.58 -10.02
C ALA A 95 -13.88 2.46 -10.68
N ASN A 96 -13.52 2.13 -11.92
CA ASN A 96 -14.23 1.19 -12.77
C ASN A 96 -13.38 -0.09 -12.94
N LYS A 97 -14.07 -1.24 -12.86
CA LYS A 97 -13.48 -2.57 -13.06
C LYS A 97 -12.87 -2.72 -14.45
N TRP A 98 -13.50 -2.18 -15.51
CA TRP A 98 -13.01 -2.28 -16.88
C TRP A 98 -11.67 -1.57 -17.08
N LEU A 99 -11.55 -0.37 -16.52
CA LEU A 99 -10.32 0.41 -16.59
C LEU A 99 -9.20 -0.26 -15.78
N ALA A 100 -9.53 -0.82 -14.60
CA ALA A 100 -8.61 -1.64 -13.83
C ALA A 100 -8.14 -2.87 -14.62
N THR A 101 -9.05 -3.60 -15.27
CA THR A 101 -8.72 -4.76 -16.14
C THR A 101 -7.78 -4.36 -17.27
N ALA A 102 -8.05 -3.24 -17.96
CA ALA A 102 -7.18 -2.75 -19.01
C ALA A 102 -5.74 -2.52 -18.51
N PHE A 103 -5.56 -1.87 -17.36
CA PHE A 103 -4.23 -1.68 -16.78
C PHE A 103 -3.55 -2.99 -16.38
N VAL A 104 -4.30 -3.98 -15.88
CA VAL A 104 -3.74 -5.30 -15.56
C VAL A 104 -3.25 -6.02 -16.81
N CYS A 105 -3.98 -5.93 -17.93
CA CYS A 105 -3.54 -6.46 -19.22
C CYS A 105 -2.27 -5.75 -19.70
N VAL A 106 -2.20 -4.41 -19.57
CA VAL A 106 -0.97 -3.65 -19.89
C VAL A 106 0.19 -4.07 -18.99
N MET A 107 -0.03 -4.27 -17.69
CA MET A 107 1.00 -4.80 -16.78
C MET A 107 1.50 -6.18 -17.23
N MET A 108 0.61 -7.08 -17.67
CA MET A 108 1.00 -8.38 -18.21
C MET A 108 1.88 -8.23 -19.46
N ALA A 109 1.51 -7.36 -20.39
CA ALA A 109 2.31 -7.08 -21.59
C ALA A 109 3.71 -6.52 -21.24
N VAL A 110 3.79 -5.59 -20.28
CA VAL A 110 5.08 -5.04 -19.82
C VAL A 110 5.95 -6.13 -19.18
N ARG A 111 5.35 -7.07 -18.44
CA ARG A 111 6.06 -8.21 -17.84
C ARG A 111 6.54 -9.24 -18.88
N MET A 112 5.77 -9.46 -19.95
CA MET A 112 6.25 -10.20 -21.12
C MET A 112 7.48 -9.53 -21.72
N CYS A 113 7.46 -8.20 -21.87
CA CYS A 113 8.62 -7.45 -22.35
C CYS A 113 9.84 -7.64 -21.42
N LEU A 114 9.67 -7.60 -20.09
CA LEU A 114 10.76 -7.83 -19.12
C LEU A 114 11.45 -9.18 -19.34
N LEU A 115 10.68 -10.24 -19.59
CA LEU A 115 11.22 -11.57 -19.85
C LEU A 115 12.08 -11.59 -21.14
N LEU A 116 11.65 -10.87 -22.16
CA LEU A 116 12.33 -10.78 -23.46
C LEU A 116 13.55 -9.84 -23.45
N VAL A 117 13.73 -9.01 -22.42
CA VAL A 117 14.85 -8.04 -22.34
C VAL A 117 16.22 -8.71 -22.48
N HIS A 118 16.38 -9.94 -21.98
CA HIS A 118 17.67 -10.66 -22.05
C HIS A 118 18.10 -10.98 -23.49
N LEU A 119 17.19 -10.94 -24.46
CA LEU A 119 17.48 -11.18 -25.87
C LEU A 119 17.96 -9.91 -26.59
N LEU A 120 17.89 -8.73 -25.94
CA LEU A 120 18.23 -7.45 -26.54
C LEU A 120 19.72 -7.11 -26.39
N PRO A 121 20.32 -6.37 -27.34
CA PRO A 121 21.77 -6.06 -27.34
C PRO A 121 22.23 -5.14 -26.20
N ARG A 122 21.31 -4.58 -25.39
CA ARG A 122 21.61 -3.72 -24.23
C ARG A 122 20.66 -4.01 -23.06
N PRO A 123 20.78 -5.20 -22.43
CA PRO A 123 19.80 -5.68 -21.47
C PRO A 123 19.65 -4.73 -20.27
N ALA A 124 20.73 -4.17 -19.73
CA ALA A 124 20.68 -3.26 -18.58
C ALA A 124 19.82 -2.00 -18.81
N ILE A 125 19.89 -1.40 -20.00
CA ILE A 125 19.16 -0.16 -20.32
C ILE A 125 17.69 -0.50 -20.61
N CYS A 126 17.45 -1.56 -21.39
CA CYS A 126 16.10 -2.02 -21.68
C CYS A 126 15.38 -2.47 -20.40
N PHE A 127 16.05 -3.21 -19.52
CA PHE A 127 15.50 -3.64 -18.24
C PHE A 127 15.10 -2.45 -17.37
N TYR A 128 15.99 -1.45 -17.28
CA TYR A 128 15.72 -0.20 -16.57
C TYR A 128 14.45 0.49 -17.10
N GLN A 129 14.37 0.70 -18.41
CA GLN A 129 13.24 1.39 -19.05
C GLN A 129 11.92 0.63 -18.86
N VAL A 130 11.94 -0.69 -19.02
CA VAL A 130 10.74 -1.51 -18.88
C VAL A 130 10.29 -1.57 -17.41
N LEU A 131 11.20 -1.62 -16.42
CA LEU A 131 10.83 -1.52 -15.01
C LEU A 131 10.26 -0.13 -14.62
N VAL A 132 10.76 0.94 -15.22
CA VAL A 132 10.19 2.29 -15.07
C VAL A 132 8.76 2.33 -15.61
N LEU A 133 8.56 1.81 -16.82
CA LEU A 133 7.23 1.68 -17.42
C LEU A 133 6.31 0.83 -16.55
N GLN A 134 6.78 -0.31 -16.04
CA GLN A 134 6.05 -1.18 -15.12
C GLN A 134 5.61 -0.41 -13.86
N SER A 135 6.48 0.44 -13.32
CA SER A 135 6.17 1.23 -12.11
C SER A 135 5.16 2.34 -12.39
N PHE A 136 5.20 2.93 -13.59
CA PHE A 136 4.18 3.86 -14.06
C PHE A 136 2.81 3.18 -14.18
N VAL A 137 2.72 2.06 -14.92
CA VAL A 137 1.46 1.32 -15.11
C VAL A 137 0.93 0.80 -13.76
N ARG A 138 1.82 0.38 -12.87
CA ARG A 138 1.46 0.04 -11.48
C ARG A 138 0.76 1.22 -10.80
N GLY A 139 1.34 2.42 -10.81
CA GLY A 139 0.73 3.59 -10.19
C GLY A 139 -0.64 3.96 -10.75
N LEU A 140 -0.85 3.75 -12.06
CA LEU A 140 -2.15 3.88 -12.71
C LEU A 140 -3.15 2.85 -12.14
N PHE A 141 -2.75 1.58 -12.04
CA PHE A 141 -3.61 0.52 -11.54
C PHE A 141 -3.93 0.63 -10.04
N GLU A 142 -2.94 0.93 -9.20
CA GLU A 142 -3.12 0.90 -7.75
C GLU A 142 -4.21 1.87 -7.25
N ASN A 143 -4.31 3.06 -7.86
CA ASN A 143 -5.32 4.05 -7.51
C ASN A 143 -6.75 3.61 -7.83
N HIS A 144 -6.93 2.64 -8.72
CA HIS A 144 -8.20 1.97 -8.99
C HIS A 144 -8.42 0.75 -8.08
N PHE A 145 -7.34 0.00 -7.85
CA PHE A 145 -7.39 -1.24 -7.07
C PHE A 145 -7.78 -1.01 -5.61
N TYR A 146 -7.21 0.00 -4.94
CA TYR A 146 -7.48 0.23 -3.51
C TYR A 146 -8.96 0.51 -3.18
N PRO A 147 -9.67 1.38 -3.92
CA PRO A 147 -11.12 1.53 -3.75
C PRO A 147 -11.94 0.28 -4.07
N LEU A 148 -11.49 -0.56 -5.01
CA LEU A 148 -12.18 -1.80 -5.40
C LEU A 148 -11.97 -2.94 -4.40
N ALA A 149 -10.78 -3.00 -3.78
CA ALA A 149 -10.40 -4.01 -2.79
C ALA A 149 -10.57 -3.51 -1.34
N ALA A 150 -11.32 -2.42 -1.13
CA ALA A 150 -11.48 -1.77 0.16
C ALA A 150 -12.02 -2.72 1.26
N ASP A 151 -12.97 -3.59 0.92
CA ASP A 151 -13.52 -4.61 1.82
C ASP A 151 -12.50 -5.65 2.28
N HIS A 152 -11.42 -5.82 1.52
CA HIS A 152 -10.39 -6.82 1.71
C HIS A 152 -9.01 -6.18 1.97
N ILE A 153 -8.98 -4.91 2.35
CA ILE A 153 -7.73 -4.14 2.50
C ILE A 153 -6.74 -4.79 3.46
N THR A 154 -7.22 -5.42 4.54
CA THR A 154 -6.35 -6.14 5.49
C THR A 154 -5.63 -7.31 4.83
N TRP A 155 -6.33 -8.08 4.00
CA TRP A 155 -5.74 -9.18 3.24
C TRP A 155 -4.78 -8.68 2.16
N VAL A 156 -5.10 -7.56 1.51
CA VAL A 156 -4.21 -6.88 0.56
C VAL A 156 -2.88 -6.48 1.23
N LEU A 157 -2.95 -5.84 2.41
CA LEU A 157 -1.77 -5.43 3.18
C LEU A 157 -0.95 -6.63 3.65
N LEU A 158 -1.61 -7.69 4.12
CA LEU A 158 -0.95 -8.93 4.52
C LEU A 158 -0.24 -9.58 3.33
N SER A 159 -0.89 -9.62 2.17
CA SER A 159 -0.33 -10.17 0.93
C SER A 159 0.88 -9.36 0.44
N TYR A 160 0.82 -8.03 0.56
CA TYR A 160 1.96 -7.17 0.25
C TYR A 160 3.18 -7.53 1.10
N LYS A 161 3.03 -7.72 2.42
CA LYS A 161 4.14 -8.14 3.29
C LYS A 161 4.57 -9.58 3.06
N GLY A 162 3.60 -10.48 2.88
CA GLY A 162 3.82 -11.91 2.66
C GLY A 162 4.56 -12.19 1.36
N SER A 163 4.23 -11.48 0.27
CA SER A 163 4.92 -11.61 -1.01
C SER A 163 6.42 -11.32 -0.90
N LYS A 164 6.83 -10.39 -0.05
CA LYS A 164 8.25 -10.09 0.18
C LYS A 164 8.99 -11.27 0.82
N VAL A 165 8.37 -11.90 1.82
CA VAL A 165 8.93 -13.10 2.47
C VAL A 165 8.91 -14.30 1.53
N LEU A 166 7.86 -14.45 0.72
CA LEU A 166 7.76 -15.50 -0.28
C LEU A 166 8.88 -15.39 -1.32
N VAL A 167 9.13 -14.19 -1.86
CA VAL A 167 10.23 -13.98 -2.81
C VAL A 167 11.59 -14.27 -2.18
N LEU A 168 11.79 -13.93 -0.90
CA LEU A 168 13.01 -14.28 -0.18
C LEU A 168 13.17 -15.80 -0.05
N LEU A 169 12.10 -16.53 0.29
CA LEU A 169 12.15 -17.98 0.38
C LEU A 169 12.49 -18.61 -0.98
N VAL A 170 11.83 -18.14 -2.04
CA VAL A 170 12.10 -18.60 -3.42
C VAL A 170 13.55 -18.29 -3.80
N GLN A 171 14.06 -17.10 -3.48
CA GLN A 171 15.45 -16.71 -3.71
C GLN A 171 16.42 -17.69 -3.04
N LEU A 172 16.23 -17.99 -1.75
CA LEU A 172 17.09 -18.92 -1.02
C LEU A 172 17.06 -20.34 -1.60
N ILE A 173 15.88 -20.80 -2.06
CA ILE A 173 15.75 -22.11 -2.73
C ILE A 173 16.51 -22.11 -4.06
N LEU A 174 16.44 -21.02 -4.84
CA LEU A 174 17.11 -20.91 -6.13
C LEU A 174 18.62 -20.81 -5.98
N GLU A 175 19.13 -20.03 -5.02
CA GLU A 175 20.56 -19.97 -4.70
C GLU A 175 21.10 -21.34 -4.26
N TYR A 176 20.29 -22.13 -3.56
CA TYR A 176 20.64 -23.51 -3.19
C TYR A 176 20.60 -24.47 -4.38
N ALA A 177 19.60 -24.37 -5.25
CA ALA A 177 19.37 -25.32 -6.34
C ALA A 177 20.19 -25.03 -7.61
N ILE A 178 20.46 -23.75 -7.90
CA ILE A 178 21.13 -23.27 -9.11
C ILE A 178 22.40 -22.55 -8.70
N VAL A 179 23.45 -23.32 -8.47
CA VAL A 179 24.77 -22.78 -8.10
C VAL A 179 25.39 -22.05 -9.29
N ASP A 180 25.92 -20.85 -9.05
CA ASP A 180 26.73 -20.04 -9.98
C ASP A 180 26.06 -19.65 -11.31
N ASN A 181 24.72 -19.55 -11.37
CA ASN A 181 24.03 -19.07 -12.57
C ASN A 181 22.93 -18.04 -12.28
N SER A 182 23.36 -16.81 -11.99
CA SER A 182 22.51 -15.64 -11.72
C SER A 182 21.51 -15.36 -12.84
N ILE A 183 21.88 -15.61 -14.10
CA ILE A 183 20.99 -15.43 -15.26
C ILE A 183 19.77 -16.35 -15.14
N ARG A 184 19.96 -17.62 -14.81
CA ARG A 184 18.87 -18.59 -14.65
C ARG A 184 17.98 -18.26 -13.45
N ILE A 185 18.57 -17.80 -12.34
CA ILE A 185 17.83 -17.36 -11.14
C ILE A 185 16.87 -16.22 -11.51
N ILE A 186 17.37 -15.19 -12.21
CA ILE A 186 16.55 -14.05 -12.63
C ILE A 186 15.50 -14.46 -13.66
N GLN A 187 15.85 -15.28 -14.66
CA GLN A 187 14.89 -15.81 -15.62
C GLN A 187 13.75 -16.58 -14.92
N PHE A 188 14.07 -17.38 -13.90
CA PHE A 188 13.07 -18.09 -13.12
C PHE A 188 12.15 -17.12 -12.36
N HIS A 189 12.69 -16.10 -11.68
CA HIS A 189 11.87 -15.07 -11.03
C HIS A 189 10.95 -14.34 -12.00
N LEU A 190 11.45 -13.99 -13.19
CA LEU A 190 10.64 -13.34 -14.23
C LEU A 190 9.53 -14.27 -14.77
N MET A 191 9.81 -15.56 -14.91
CA MET A 191 8.82 -16.58 -15.29
C MET A 191 7.75 -16.75 -14.21
N VAL A 192 8.13 -16.90 -12.94
CA VAL A 192 7.19 -16.97 -11.82
C VAL A 192 6.33 -15.70 -11.75
N MET A 193 6.95 -14.54 -11.92
CA MET A 193 6.24 -13.27 -11.97
C MET A 193 5.20 -13.24 -13.08
N LEU A 194 5.55 -13.71 -14.27
CA LEU A 194 4.61 -13.79 -15.40
C LEU A 194 3.46 -14.75 -15.10
N ILE A 195 3.75 -15.97 -14.62
CA ILE A 195 2.73 -16.97 -14.29
C ILE A 195 1.75 -16.41 -13.25
N VAL A 196 2.25 -15.83 -12.15
CA VAL A 196 1.41 -15.20 -11.12
C VAL A 196 0.56 -14.09 -11.74
N THR A 197 1.12 -13.29 -12.64
CA THR A 197 0.35 -12.24 -13.35
C THR A 197 -0.78 -12.83 -14.15
N THR A 198 -0.51 -13.82 -15.00
CA THR A 198 -1.50 -14.46 -15.87
C THR A 198 -2.62 -15.10 -15.06
N VAL A 199 -2.29 -15.81 -13.97
CA VAL A 199 -3.30 -16.37 -13.06
C VAL A 199 -4.11 -15.25 -12.41
N SER A 200 -3.47 -14.19 -11.91
CA SER A 200 -4.19 -13.06 -11.31
C SER A 200 -5.09 -12.34 -12.31
N VAL A 201 -4.68 -12.17 -13.57
CA VAL A 201 -5.53 -11.62 -14.64
C VAL A 201 -6.74 -12.52 -14.89
N GLY A 202 -6.53 -13.83 -15.00
CA GLY A 202 -7.59 -14.81 -15.23
C GLY A 202 -8.62 -14.83 -14.09
N VAL A 203 -8.15 -14.86 -12.85
CA VAL A 203 -9.00 -14.79 -11.64
C VAL A 203 -9.73 -13.45 -11.59
N TRP A 204 -9.05 -12.33 -11.84
CA TRP A 204 -9.68 -11.00 -11.88
C TRP A 204 -10.78 -10.93 -12.94
N PHE A 205 -10.51 -11.41 -14.16
CA PHE A 205 -11.48 -11.39 -15.24
C PHE A 205 -12.70 -12.27 -14.94
N GLY A 206 -12.47 -13.51 -14.49
CA GLY A 206 -13.55 -14.43 -14.13
C GLY A 206 -14.42 -13.91 -12.98
N CYS A 207 -13.80 -13.37 -11.94
CA CYS A 207 -14.53 -12.99 -10.71
C CYS A 207 -15.14 -11.59 -10.78
N TYR A 208 -14.46 -10.61 -11.39
CA TYR A 208 -14.95 -9.23 -11.39
C TYR A 208 -15.73 -8.85 -12.64
N VAL A 209 -15.46 -9.46 -13.80
CA VAL A 209 -16.13 -9.09 -15.06
C VAL A 209 -17.33 -9.99 -15.33
N VAL A 210 -17.15 -11.31 -15.30
CA VAL A 210 -18.21 -12.26 -15.65
C VAL A 210 -19.31 -12.28 -14.57
N LYS A 211 -18.95 -12.56 -13.32
CA LYS A 211 -19.89 -12.63 -12.19
C LYS A 211 -20.68 -11.33 -11.96
N SER A 212 -20.08 -10.16 -12.23
CA SER A 212 -20.80 -8.90 -12.03
C SER A 212 -21.87 -8.61 -13.08
N ASN A 213 -21.67 -9.10 -14.30
CA ASN A 213 -22.69 -8.98 -15.34
C ASN A 213 -23.91 -9.84 -14.98
N ASP A 214 -23.67 -11.02 -14.39
CA ASP A 214 -24.74 -11.90 -13.91
C ASP A 214 -25.54 -11.24 -12.77
N GLU A 215 -24.86 -10.69 -11.76
CA GLU A 215 -25.53 -9.98 -10.65
C GLU A 215 -26.36 -8.77 -11.12
N GLN A 216 -25.83 -7.99 -12.07
CA GLN A 216 -26.54 -6.83 -12.62
C GLN A 216 -27.76 -7.23 -13.47
N SER A 217 -27.67 -8.36 -14.18
CA SER A 217 -28.78 -8.92 -14.95
C SER A 217 -29.91 -9.42 -14.04
N LEU A 218 -29.56 -10.11 -12.96
CA LEU A 218 -30.51 -10.61 -11.95
C LEU A 218 -31.23 -9.47 -11.23
N GLN A 219 -30.51 -8.39 -10.89
CA GLN A 219 -31.10 -7.23 -10.21
C GLN A 219 -31.99 -6.39 -11.13
N SER A 220 -31.68 -6.33 -12.43
CA SER A 220 -32.55 -5.72 -13.43
C SER A 220 -33.84 -6.53 -13.65
N GLN A 221 -33.76 -7.86 -13.59
CA GLN A 221 -34.94 -8.72 -13.68
C GLN A 221 -35.83 -8.60 -12.43
N ALA A 222 -35.23 -8.63 -11.24
CA ALA A 222 -35.98 -8.49 -9.98
C ALA A 222 -36.68 -7.12 -9.85
N SER A 223 -36.05 -6.04 -10.35
CA SER A 223 -36.68 -4.71 -10.35
C SER A 223 -37.86 -4.64 -11.34
N LEU A 224 -37.76 -5.27 -12.51
CA LEU A 224 -38.88 -5.38 -13.47
C LEU A 224 -40.08 -6.17 -12.90
N GLU A 225 -39.82 -7.28 -12.20
CA GLU A 225 -40.88 -8.08 -11.56
C GLU A 225 -41.57 -7.34 -10.40
N SER A 226 -40.80 -6.60 -9.58
CA SER A 226 -41.35 -5.79 -8.50
C SER A 226 -42.16 -4.58 -8.98
N GLY A 227 -41.83 -4.04 -10.16
CA GLY A 227 -42.58 -2.96 -10.82
C GLY A 227 -43.90 -3.44 -11.43
N ALA A 228 -43.91 -4.64 -12.04
CA ALA A 228 -45.11 -5.21 -12.64
C ALA A 228 -46.18 -5.62 -11.59
N SER A 229 -45.77 -5.93 -10.37
CA SER A 229 -46.67 -6.36 -9.28
C SER A 229 -47.41 -5.21 -8.59
N ARG A 230 -47.09 -3.94 -8.91
CA ARG A 230 -47.68 -2.75 -8.28
C ARG A 230 -48.73 -2.03 -9.11
N SER A 231 -49.03 -2.46 -10.34
CA SER A 231 -49.98 -1.76 -11.23
C SER A 231 -51.41 -2.36 -11.25
N GLY A 232 -51.82 -3.11 -10.23
CA GLY A 232 -53.16 -3.71 -10.17
C GLY A 232 -53.82 -3.64 -8.80
N GLY A 233 -54.50 -2.54 -8.47
CA GLY A 233 -55.47 -2.49 -7.37
C GLY A 233 -55.80 -1.11 -6.81
N GLY A 234 -56.97 -0.57 -7.20
CA GLY A 234 -57.87 0.37 -6.47
C GLY A 234 -57.31 1.71 -5.98
N SER A 235 -57.80 2.89 -6.37
CA SER A 235 -59.16 3.44 -6.40
C SER A 235 -59.92 3.33 -5.06
N GLY A 236 -60.03 4.46 -4.34
CA GLY A 236 -61.07 4.70 -3.34
C GLY A 236 -60.62 5.38 -2.05
N GLY A 237 -61.04 6.63 -1.84
CA GLY A 237 -61.66 7.04 -0.57
C GLY A 237 -60.83 7.76 0.50
N ASP A 238 -60.96 9.08 0.50
CA ASP A 238 -61.31 9.98 1.62
C ASP A 238 -60.40 10.24 2.84
N ALA A 239 -60.39 11.53 3.16
CA ALA A 239 -59.79 12.20 4.29
C ALA A 239 -60.52 11.91 5.61
N SER A 240 -59.78 11.77 6.71
CA SER A 240 -60.21 12.28 8.00
C SER A 240 -59.04 12.44 8.98
N THR A 241 -58.92 13.67 9.47
CA THR A 241 -58.17 14.11 10.65
C THR A 241 -58.77 13.54 11.94
N THR A 242 -57.97 12.86 12.77
CA THR A 242 -58.24 12.75 14.21
C THR A 242 -56.94 12.73 15.02
N LEU A 243 -56.85 13.70 15.94
CA LEU A 243 -55.96 13.72 17.10
C LEU A 243 -56.26 12.55 18.04
N SER A 244 -55.24 11.94 18.62
CA SER A 244 -55.36 11.25 19.91
C SER A 244 -54.03 11.19 20.64
N ALA A 245 -54.13 11.49 21.93
CA ALA A 245 -53.06 11.59 22.90
C ALA A 245 -52.72 10.22 23.52
N GLY A 246 -51.42 10.03 23.79
CA GLY A 246 -50.85 9.29 24.92
C GLY A 246 -51.28 7.84 25.19
N THR A 247 -50.38 6.88 24.98
CA THR A 247 -49.97 5.94 26.03
C THR A 247 -48.57 5.38 25.75
N SER A 248 -47.69 5.50 26.72
CA SER A 248 -46.33 4.97 26.77
C SER A 248 -46.32 3.43 26.83
N ASN A 249 -45.65 2.80 25.87
CA ASN A 249 -45.17 1.42 25.99
C ASN A 249 -43.75 1.31 25.39
N SER A 250 -42.82 0.91 26.24
CA SER A 250 -41.41 0.70 25.96
C SER A 250 -41.21 -0.67 25.32
N ASN A 251 -41.02 -0.68 24.00
CA ASN A 251 -40.46 -1.79 23.23
C ASN A 251 -39.25 -1.27 22.43
N PRO A 252 -38.26 -2.12 22.12
CA PRO A 252 -36.99 -1.69 21.53
C PRO A 252 -37.25 -1.04 20.16
N SER A 253 -36.74 0.17 20.02
CA SER A 253 -36.90 1.06 18.88
C SER A 253 -36.62 0.35 17.55
N VAL A 254 -37.70 0.04 16.82
CA VAL A 254 -37.68 -0.09 15.37
C VAL A 254 -37.20 1.26 14.83
N ALA A 255 -36.06 1.24 14.16
CA ALA A 255 -35.49 2.43 13.54
C ALA A 255 -36.52 3.04 12.58
N SER A 256 -36.92 4.28 12.85
CA SER A 256 -37.85 5.03 12.00
C SER A 256 -37.30 5.14 10.57
N PRO A 257 -38.11 4.95 9.50
CA PRO A 257 -37.67 5.01 8.10
C PRO A 257 -37.02 6.35 7.70
N ASP A 258 -37.34 7.43 8.42
CA ASP A 258 -36.87 8.78 8.12
C ASP A 258 -35.38 9.00 8.44
N ASN A 259 -34.79 8.22 9.36
CA ASN A 259 -33.34 8.24 9.59
C ASN A 259 -32.56 7.43 8.53
N LEU A 260 -33.26 6.61 7.73
CA LEU A 260 -32.65 5.84 6.65
C LEU A 260 -32.49 6.69 5.38
N ALA A 261 -33.48 7.56 5.11
CA ALA A 261 -33.47 8.47 3.96
C ALA A 261 -32.49 9.64 4.14
N LEU A 262 -32.27 10.12 5.37
CA LEU A 262 -31.38 11.25 5.67
C LEU A 262 -29.88 10.90 5.50
N HIS A 263 -29.52 9.62 5.49
CA HIS A 263 -28.14 9.15 5.34
C HIS A 263 -27.72 8.82 3.89
N GLU A 264 -28.67 8.73 2.95
CA GLU A 264 -28.38 8.50 1.52
C GLU A 264 -27.69 9.71 0.87
N ASN A 265 -27.86 10.90 1.47
CA ASN A 265 -27.20 12.15 1.08
C ASN A 265 -25.94 12.47 1.88
N SER A 266 -25.22 11.45 2.39
CA SER A 266 -23.93 11.71 3.06
C SER A 266 -23.00 12.46 2.10
N THR A 267 -22.74 13.73 2.41
CA THR A 267 -22.00 14.61 1.53
C THR A 267 -20.56 14.14 1.45
N PHE A 268 -19.85 14.52 0.39
CA PHE A 268 -18.42 14.25 0.28
C PHE A 268 -17.65 14.73 1.52
N VAL A 269 -18.06 15.87 2.09
CA VAL A 269 -17.47 16.47 3.30
C VAL A 269 -17.66 15.56 4.51
N ASP A 270 -18.85 14.98 4.72
CA ASP A 270 -19.11 14.09 5.84
C ASP A 270 -18.21 12.85 5.83
N ILE A 271 -17.95 12.31 4.63
CA ILE A 271 -17.04 11.17 4.43
C ILE A 271 -15.60 11.59 4.73
N VAL A 272 -15.18 12.77 4.25
CA VAL A 272 -13.83 13.30 4.55
C VAL A 272 -13.63 13.49 6.05
N CYS A 273 -14.59 14.10 6.75
CA CYS A 273 -14.52 14.29 8.20
C CYS A 273 -14.42 12.96 8.95
N ALA A 274 -15.14 11.93 8.50
CA ALA A 274 -15.09 10.60 9.11
C ALA A 274 -13.75 9.89 8.88
N VAL A 275 -13.16 10.09 7.71
CA VAL A 275 -11.91 9.44 7.28
C VAL A 275 -10.67 10.22 7.75
N TRP A 276 -10.82 11.47 8.22
CA TRP A 276 -9.71 12.34 8.58
C TRP A 276 -8.74 11.72 9.60
N SER A 277 -9.26 11.15 10.69
CA SER A 277 -8.42 10.53 11.73
C SER A 277 -7.60 9.34 11.20
N PRO A 278 -8.20 8.30 10.59
CA PRO A 278 -7.40 7.19 10.04
C PRO A 278 -6.51 7.61 8.86
N MET A 279 -6.92 8.59 8.06
CA MET A 279 -6.06 9.14 7.01
C MET A 279 -4.82 9.80 7.61
N LEU A 280 -4.97 10.59 8.67
CA LEU A 280 -3.84 11.19 9.38
C LEU A 280 -2.90 10.12 9.97
N MET A 281 -3.40 8.98 10.46
CA MET A 281 -2.52 7.89 10.93
C MET A 281 -1.56 7.43 9.83
N CYS A 282 -2.05 7.23 8.60
CA CYS A 282 -1.19 6.94 7.44
C CYS A 282 -0.22 8.08 7.15
N LEU A 283 -0.72 9.32 7.17
CA LEU A 283 0.08 10.52 6.88
C LEU A 283 1.15 10.81 7.95
N PHE A 284 1.09 10.24 9.15
CA PHE A 284 2.18 10.30 10.12
C PHE A 284 3.07 9.06 10.08
N GLY A 285 2.50 7.86 9.95
CA GLY A 285 3.25 6.61 9.95
C GLY A 285 4.15 6.43 8.73
N THR A 286 3.59 6.62 7.53
CA THR A 286 4.30 6.36 6.27
C THR A 286 5.51 7.29 6.12
N PRO A 287 5.41 8.61 6.36
CA PRO A 287 6.54 9.52 6.21
C PRO A 287 7.72 9.21 7.12
N GLN A 288 7.45 8.87 8.38
CA GLN A 288 8.50 8.51 9.33
C GLN A 288 9.24 7.28 8.83
N LYS A 289 8.51 6.25 8.43
CA LYS A 289 9.10 5.03 7.87
C LYS A 289 9.96 5.32 6.65
N GLN A 290 9.50 6.16 5.71
CA GLN A 290 10.22 6.47 4.47
C GLN A 290 11.41 7.41 4.70
N PHE A 291 11.32 8.31 5.66
CA PHE A 291 12.44 9.18 6.04
C PHE A 291 13.57 8.37 6.69
N TYR A 292 13.24 7.45 7.60
CA TYR A 292 14.24 6.68 8.32
C TYR A 292 14.78 5.47 7.55
N THR A 293 13.94 4.74 6.81
CA THR A 293 14.33 3.48 6.15
C THR A 293 14.45 3.64 4.64
N PRO A 294 15.52 3.10 4.01
CA PRO A 294 16.69 2.46 4.62
C PRO A 294 17.78 3.47 5.01
N TRP A 295 17.65 4.74 4.64
CA TRP A 295 18.80 5.64 4.57
C TRP A 295 19.46 5.95 5.92
N ILE A 296 18.65 6.17 6.96
CA ILE A 296 19.15 6.54 8.29
C ILE A 296 19.31 5.28 9.16
N LEU A 297 18.27 4.45 9.25
CA LEU A 297 18.28 3.19 9.98
C LEU A 297 18.23 2.02 9.00
N PRO A 298 19.13 1.02 9.13
CA PRO A 298 20.24 0.91 10.09
C PRO A 298 21.58 1.56 9.63
N TYR A 299 21.65 2.03 8.39
CA TYR A 299 22.91 2.34 7.71
C TYR A 299 23.67 3.54 8.27
N GLY A 300 23.01 4.45 9.00
CA GLY A 300 23.66 5.57 9.67
C GLY A 300 24.42 5.19 10.94
N PHE A 301 24.20 3.99 11.49
CA PHE A 301 24.80 3.58 12.77
C PHE A 301 25.68 2.34 12.70
N ILE A 302 25.43 1.46 11.73
CA ILE A 302 26.09 0.15 11.62
C ILE A 302 26.72 -0.01 10.24
N GLU A 303 27.85 -0.71 10.21
CA GLU A 303 28.48 -1.19 8.98
C GLU A 303 27.52 -2.02 8.09
N ARG A 304 27.59 -1.77 6.78
CA ARG A 304 26.69 -2.30 5.73
C ARG A 304 26.45 -3.82 5.82
N ARG A 305 27.48 -4.64 6.07
CA ARG A 305 27.34 -6.11 6.13
C ARG A 305 26.38 -6.57 7.23
N LYS A 306 26.36 -5.87 8.36
CA LYS A 306 25.44 -6.19 9.48
C LYS A 306 24.02 -5.69 9.22
N CYS A 307 23.85 -4.68 8.35
CA CYS A 307 22.55 -4.11 7.97
C CYS A 307 21.70 -5.07 7.15
N GLU A 308 22.32 -5.92 6.32
CA GLU A 308 21.61 -6.92 5.51
C GLU A 308 20.78 -7.87 6.38
N THR A 309 21.37 -8.40 7.45
CA THR A 309 20.65 -9.25 8.41
C THR A 309 19.48 -8.51 9.06
N LEU A 310 19.66 -7.24 9.42
CA LEU A 310 18.59 -6.43 10.00
C LEU A 310 17.44 -6.18 9.02
N ASN A 311 17.74 -5.95 7.74
CA ASN A 311 16.73 -5.79 6.70
C ASN A 311 15.90 -7.06 6.51
N ILE A 312 16.53 -8.24 6.52
CA ILE A 312 15.82 -9.53 6.44
C ILE A 312 14.88 -9.70 7.64
N ILE A 313 15.41 -9.48 8.84
CA ILE A 313 14.64 -9.57 10.08
C ILE A 313 13.44 -8.61 10.06
N LEU A 314 13.63 -7.39 9.56
CA LEU A 314 12.56 -6.40 9.43
C LEU A 314 11.43 -6.86 8.51
N MET A 315 11.74 -7.63 7.47
CA MET A 315 10.71 -8.20 6.59
C MET A 315 9.78 -9.14 7.36
N PHE A 316 10.35 -10.03 8.17
CA PHE A 316 9.57 -10.95 9.02
C PHE A 316 8.78 -10.20 10.09
N MET A 317 9.36 -9.17 10.70
CA MET A 317 8.62 -8.34 11.66
C MET A 317 7.44 -7.64 10.99
N GLY A 318 7.63 -7.05 9.81
CA GLY A 318 6.55 -6.38 9.10
C GLY A 318 5.40 -7.33 8.73
N LEU A 319 5.71 -8.58 8.37
CA LEU A 319 4.72 -9.63 8.18
C LEU A 319 4.03 -10.01 9.51
N SER A 320 4.79 -10.18 10.59
CA SER A 320 4.28 -10.58 11.90
C SER A 320 3.31 -9.55 12.48
N VAL A 321 3.68 -8.26 12.46
CA VAL A 321 2.83 -7.16 12.92
C VAL A 321 1.54 -7.08 12.10
N THR A 322 1.63 -7.21 10.78
CA THR A 322 0.46 -7.17 9.89
C THR A 322 -0.46 -8.37 10.11
N THR A 323 0.11 -9.56 10.33
CA THR A 323 -0.63 -10.78 10.67
C THR A 323 -1.35 -10.62 12.00
N PHE A 324 -0.69 -10.05 13.01
CA PHE A 324 -1.29 -9.78 14.31
C PHE A 324 -2.47 -8.81 14.22
N ILE A 325 -2.33 -7.73 13.44
CA ILE A 325 -3.44 -6.79 13.18
C ILE A 325 -4.59 -7.49 12.46
N ASN A 326 -4.31 -8.33 11.46
CA ASN A 326 -5.34 -9.11 10.78
C ASN A 326 -6.07 -10.07 11.73
N ALA A 327 -5.33 -10.76 12.61
CA ALA A 327 -5.91 -11.62 13.63
C ALA A 327 -6.83 -10.82 14.57
N ILE A 328 -6.38 -9.66 15.06
CA ILE A 328 -7.22 -8.75 15.86
C ILE A 328 -8.50 -8.39 15.10
N LEU A 329 -8.44 -8.09 13.81
CA LEU A 329 -9.63 -7.74 13.02
C LEU A 329 -10.60 -8.90 12.79
N VAL A 330 -10.08 -10.12 12.74
CA VAL A 330 -10.91 -11.33 12.68
C VAL A 330 -11.68 -11.53 13.99
N PHE A 331 -11.01 -11.34 15.14
CA PHE A 331 -11.62 -11.49 16.46
C PHE A 331 -12.50 -10.28 16.86
N CYS A 332 -12.10 -9.07 16.48
CA CYS A 332 -12.76 -7.81 16.85
C CYS A 332 -13.51 -7.21 15.64
N ARG A 333 -14.65 -7.80 15.27
CA ARG A 333 -15.47 -7.34 14.13
C ARG A 333 -15.87 -5.86 14.21
N HIS A 334 -16.01 -5.30 15.40
CA HIS A 334 -16.33 -3.89 15.63
C HIS A 334 -15.34 -2.91 14.95
N LEU A 335 -14.08 -3.31 14.76
CA LEU A 335 -13.07 -2.48 14.08
C LEU A 335 -13.29 -2.34 12.57
N LYS A 336 -14.09 -3.22 11.96
CA LYS A 336 -14.50 -3.14 10.55
C LYS A 336 -15.67 -2.18 10.31
N ASN A 337 -16.36 -1.79 11.38
CA ASN A 337 -17.42 -0.80 11.34
C ASN A 337 -16.83 0.60 11.34
N ARG A 338 -17.64 1.60 10.96
CA ARG A 338 -17.25 3.01 11.04
C ARG A 338 -16.86 3.39 12.46
N TRP A 339 -15.73 4.08 12.61
CA TRP A 339 -15.24 4.50 13.92
C TRP A 339 -16.01 5.76 14.36
N THR A 340 -16.90 5.62 15.33
CA THR A 340 -17.84 6.68 15.72
C THR A 340 -17.48 7.39 17.02
N ARG A 341 -16.70 6.76 17.91
CA ARG A 341 -16.36 7.32 19.23
C ARG A 341 -14.85 7.41 19.41
N PHE A 342 -14.32 8.63 19.35
CA PHE A 342 -12.95 8.92 19.77
C PHE A 342 -12.85 8.88 21.32
N PRO A 343 -11.78 8.32 21.93
CA PRO A 343 -10.62 7.66 21.35
C PRO A 343 -10.74 6.13 21.23
N PHE A 344 -11.95 5.58 21.38
CA PHE A 344 -12.17 4.13 21.41
C PHE A 344 -12.09 3.50 20.01
N GLN A 345 -12.03 2.16 19.95
CA GLN A 345 -11.92 1.38 18.71
C GLN A 345 -10.58 1.60 18.00
N GLY A 346 -10.58 1.80 16.68
CA GLY A 346 -9.37 1.93 15.88
C GLY A 346 -8.54 3.18 16.20
N HIS A 347 -9.13 4.20 16.83
CA HIS A 347 -8.41 5.42 17.23
C HIS A 347 -7.31 5.16 18.27
N LEU A 348 -7.38 4.06 19.04
CA LEU A 348 -6.33 3.66 19.97
C LEU A 348 -4.98 3.41 19.29
N ALA A 349 -4.98 3.14 17.98
CA ALA A 349 -3.74 3.00 17.21
C ALA A 349 -2.87 4.28 17.26
N TRP A 350 -3.44 5.46 17.55
CA TRP A 350 -2.68 6.69 17.75
C TRP A 350 -1.63 6.60 18.86
N LEU A 351 -1.78 5.70 19.84
CA LEU A 351 -0.78 5.49 20.88
C LEU A 351 0.58 5.06 20.31
N PHE A 352 0.59 4.41 19.13
CA PHE A 352 1.82 4.07 18.41
C PHE A 352 2.51 5.28 17.78
N LEU A 353 1.91 6.47 17.78
CA LEU A 353 2.61 7.70 17.40
C LEU A 353 3.65 8.12 18.46
N ILE A 354 3.39 7.82 19.74
CA ILE A 354 4.28 8.15 20.85
C ILE A 354 5.68 7.54 20.65
N PRO A 355 5.83 6.21 20.45
CA PRO A 355 7.14 5.62 20.18
C PRO A 355 7.78 6.23 18.92
N CYS A 356 7.01 6.50 17.86
CA CYS A 356 7.56 7.12 16.66
C CYS A 356 8.18 8.50 16.91
N ILE A 357 7.47 9.39 17.61
CA ILE A 357 7.95 10.73 17.93
C ILE A 357 9.12 10.65 18.92
N SER A 358 9.06 9.76 19.91
CA SER A 358 10.12 9.59 20.92
C SER A 358 11.43 9.06 20.35
N CYS A 359 11.38 8.24 19.29
CA CYS A 359 12.59 7.73 18.63
C CYS A 359 13.33 8.82 17.85
N MET A 360 12.63 9.85 17.35
CA MET A 360 13.24 10.92 16.56
C MET A 360 14.40 11.61 17.28
N PRO A 361 14.23 12.21 18.48
CA PRO A 361 15.32 12.88 19.18
C PRO A 361 16.47 11.92 19.50
N ILE A 362 16.18 10.66 19.84
CA ILE A 362 17.21 9.64 20.10
C ILE A 362 18.11 9.44 18.87
N ILE A 363 17.50 9.26 17.69
CA ILE A 363 18.22 9.09 16.42
C ILE A 363 19.01 10.35 16.08
N PHE A 364 18.39 11.53 16.18
CA PHE A 364 19.04 12.79 15.84
C PHE A 364 20.21 13.13 16.77
N THR A 365 20.07 12.92 18.08
CA THR A 365 21.14 13.07 19.06
C THR A 365 22.29 12.10 18.78
N ALA A 366 21.99 10.85 18.43
CA ALA A 366 23.02 9.87 18.15
C ALA A 366 23.82 10.16 16.87
N LEU A 367 23.17 10.71 15.83
CA LEU A 367 23.83 11.08 14.57
C LEU A 367 24.67 12.35 14.69
N HIS A 368 24.16 13.38 15.37
CA HIS A 368 24.84 14.68 15.46
C HIS A 368 25.84 14.77 16.61
N MET A 369 25.70 13.94 17.64
CA MET A 369 26.58 13.92 18.81
C MET A 369 27.06 12.51 19.09
N PRO A 370 27.95 11.94 18.24
CA PRO A 370 28.43 10.56 18.41
C PRO A 370 29.16 10.34 19.74
N GLY A 371 29.74 11.38 20.33
CA GLY A 371 30.38 11.34 21.65
C GLY A 371 29.42 11.25 22.84
N SER A 372 28.13 11.52 22.63
CA SER A 372 27.10 11.41 23.68
C SER A 372 26.92 9.97 24.15
N TRP A 373 26.33 9.78 25.34
CA TRP A 373 26.03 8.43 25.85
C TRP A 373 25.13 7.65 24.87
N ILE A 374 24.12 8.30 24.28
CA ILE A 374 23.21 7.69 23.29
C ILE A 374 23.97 7.32 22.01
N GLY A 375 24.82 8.21 21.50
CA GLY A 375 25.65 7.97 20.31
C GLY A 375 26.55 6.74 20.50
N LYS A 376 27.25 6.67 21.64
CA LYS A 376 28.09 5.52 22.00
C LYS A 376 27.31 4.20 22.14
N GLN A 377 26.07 4.25 22.62
CA GLN A 377 25.22 3.06 22.75
C GLN A 377 24.67 2.54 21.43
N LEU A 378 24.48 3.41 20.42
CA LEU A 378 23.93 3.02 19.12
C LEU A 378 25.01 2.74 18.08
N HIS A 379 26.13 3.46 18.12
CA HIS A 379 27.16 3.32 17.09
C HIS A 379 27.84 1.94 17.15
N ASN A 380 27.84 1.23 16.02
CA ASN A 380 28.34 -0.14 15.86
C ASN A 380 27.71 -1.20 16.79
N ASN A 381 26.66 -0.87 17.55
CA ASN A 381 25.93 -1.81 18.40
C ASN A 381 24.68 -2.32 17.68
N ARG A 382 24.77 -3.53 17.13
CA ARG A 382 23.69 -4.15 16.34
C ARG A 382 22.39 -4.28 17.14
N THR A 383 22.46 -4.69 18.40
CA THR A 383 21.28 -5.02 19.20
C THR A 383 20.47 -3.77 19.55
N ASN A 384 21.15 -2.71 19.99
CA ASN A 384 20.48 -1.47 20.38
C ASN A 384 19.81 -0.79 19.18
N VAL A 385 20.52 -0.70 18.04
CA VAL A 385 19.95 -0.17 16.80
C VAL A 385 18.81 -1.06 16.33
N ALA A 386 18.93 -2.39 16.41
CA ALA A 386 17.83 -3.29 16.07
C ALA A 386 16.59 -3.00 16.91
N MET A 387 16.71 -2.91 18.25
CA MET A 387 15.58 -2.60 19.14
C MET A 387 14.93 -1.26 18.79
N LEU A 388 15.72 -0.20 18.62
CA LEU A 388 15.22 1.11 18.20
C LEU A 388 14.49 1.01 16.85
N TYR A 389 15.07 0.27 15.92
CA TYR A 389 14.53 0.08 14.59
C TYR A 389 13.21 -0.71 14.60
N TYR A 390 13.12 -1.73 15.45
CA TYR A 390 11.90 -2.50 15.68
C TYR A 390 10.78 -1.65 16.28
N VAL A 391 11.07 -0.87 17.32
CA VAL A 391 10.08 -0.01 17.98
C VAL A 391 9.54 1.01 16.99
N LEU A 392 10.43 1.70 16.28
CA LEU A 392 10.05 2.72 15.30
C LEU A 392 9.26 2.13 14.12
N ILE A 393 9.81 1.12 13.44
CA ILE A 393 9.17 0.59 12.23
C ILE A 393 7.95 -0.25 12.57
N GLY A 394 7.96 -0.99 13.67
CA GLY A 394 6.79 -1.72 14.15
C GLY A 394 5.62 -0.77 14.40
N SER A 395 5.89 0.36 15.08
CA SER A 395 4.87 1.37 15.38
C SER A 395 4.34 2.07 14.12
N THR A 396 5.22 2.43 13.17
CA THR A 396 4.77 2.99 11.89
C THR A 396 3.95 1.99 11.06
N ILE A 397 4.27 0.69 11.09
CA ILE A 397 3.48 -0.35 10.42
C ILE A 397 2.09 -0.49 11.05
N VAL A 398 1.98 -0.38 12.37
CA VAL A 398 0.67 -0.37 13.04
C VAL A 398 -0.16 0.83 12.60
N LEU A 399 0.42 2.03 12.62
CA LEU A 399 -0.25 3.27 12.17
C LEU A 399 -0.67 3.19 10.70
N ASP A 400 0.22 2.73 9.82
CA ASP A 400 -0.06 2.56 8.38
C ASP A 400 -1.21 1.58 8.16
N ASN A 401 -1.13 0.38 8.74
CA ASN A 401 -2.13 -0.67 8.53
C ASN A 401 -3.49 -0.25 9.10
N MET A 402 -3.52 0.22 10.35
CA MET A 402 -4.75 0.67 11.00
C MET A 402 -5.33 1.90 10.29
N GLY A 403 -4.50 2.80 9.80
CA GLY A 403 -4.94 3.96 9.01
C GLY A 403 -5.62 3.53 7.71
N PHE A 404 -5.04 2.61 6.93
CA PHE A 404 -5.69 2.10 5.71
C PHE A 404 -6.99 1.36 5.98
N ILE A 405 -7.01 0.54 7.03
CA ILE A 405 -8.22 -0.17 7.48
C ILE A 405 -9.29 0.82 7.92
N GLY A 406 -8.92 1.85 8.68
CA GLY A 406 -9.83 2.89 9.14
C GLY A 406 -10.37 3.75 8.01
N VAL A 407 -9.54 4.10 7.01
CA VAL A 407 -9.99 4.79 5.80
C VAL A 407 -11.04 3.95 5.07
N ALA A 408 -10.82 2.64 4.93
CA ALA A 408 -11.79 1.73 4.31
C ALA A 408 -13.06 1.53 5.16
N ALA A 409 -12.95 1.50 6.50
CA ALA A 409 -14.10 1.31 7.38
C ALA A 409 -14.95 2.59 7.51
N CYS A 410 -14.32 3.74 7.70
CA CYS A 410 -14.98 5.02 7.91
C CYS A 410 -15.54 5.64 6.62
N SER A 411 -15.11 5.18 5.46
CA SER A 411 -15.65 5.63 4.17
C SER A 411 -16.98 4.97 3.80
N LYS A 412 -17.38 3.88 4.48
CA LYS A 412 -18.67 3.21 4.24
C LYS A 412 -19.84 4.05 4.71
N VAL A 413 -20.86 4.15 3.87
CA VAL A 413 -22.17 4.73 4.19
C VAL A 413 -23.19 3.60 4.09
N ASN A 414 -23.92 3.32 5.16
CA ASN A 414 -24.90 2.23 5.24
C ASN A 414 -24.34 0.86 4.79
N GLY A 415 -23.08 0.59 5.17
CA GLY A 415 -22.39 -0.67 4.84
C GLY A 415 -21.88 -0.79 3.41
N LYS A 416 -22.12 0.21 2.54
CA LYS A 416 -21.70 0.21 1.13
C LYS A 416 -20.72 1.35 0.81
N TYR A 417 -19.92 1.15 -0.24
CA TYR A 417 -19.03 2.18 -0.77
C TYR A 417 -19.74 3.00 -1.84
N THR A 418 -20.10 4.24 -1.49
CA THR A 418 -20.63 5.21 -2.44
C THR A 418 -19.55 5.69 -3.43
N VAL A 419 -19.96 6.36 -4.50
CA VAL A 419 -19.03 6.99 -5.45
C VAL A 419 -18.09 7.97 -4.74
N ASN A 420 -18.62 8.78 -3.82
CA ASN A 420 -17.83 9.73 -3.03
C ASN A 420 -16.87 9.01 -2.08
N ALA A 421 -17.27 7.89 -1.47
CA ALA A 421 -16.38 7.06 -0.64
C ALA A 421 -15.15 6.59 -1.42
N LYS A 422 -15.36 6.06 -2.64
CA LYS A 422 -14.28 5.61 -3.52
C LYS A 422 -13.33 6.74 -3.91
N ARG A 423 -13.87 7.94 -4.17
CA ARG A 423 -13.06 9.15 -4.43
C ARG A 423 -12.22 9.55 -3.22
N VAL A 424 -12.79 9.58 -2.02
CA VAL A 424 -12.05 9.90 -0.78
C VAL A 424 -10.94 8.88 -0.53
N MET A 425 -11.20 7.59 -0.73
CA MET A 425 -10.17 6.55 -0.61
C MET A 425 -9.03 6.74 -1.61
N ALA A 426 -9.35 7.10 -2.86
CA ALA A 426 -8.33 7.40 -3.88
C ALA A 426 -7.50 8.64 -3.51
N ILE A 427 -8.13 9.69 -2.97
CA ILE A 427 -7.44 10.89 -2.46
C ILE A 427 -6.50 10.51 -1.30
N ALA A 428 -6.99 9.75 -0.32
CA ALA A 428 -6.18 9.32 0.83
C ALA A 428 -4.97 8.48 0.39
N ALA A 429 -5.16 7.53 -0.54
CA ALA A 429 -4.08 6.73 -1.10
C ALA A 429 -3.05 7.60 -1.85
N PHE A 430 -3.52 8.56 -2.66
CA PHE A 430 -2.65 9.51 -3.36
C PHE A 430 -1.84 10.37 -2.38
N LEU A 431 -2.48 11.00 -1.39
CA LEU A 431 -1.81 11.83 -0.40
C LEU A 431 -0.75 11.04 0.37
N ASN A 432 -1.06 9.81 0.77
CA ASN A 432 -0.10 8.94 1.43
C ASN A 432 1.13 8.68 0.56
N ARG A 433 0.94 8.40 -0.73
CA ARG A 433 2.05 8.20 -1.68
C ARG A 433 2.86 9.46 -1.94
N MET A 434 2.18 10.59 -2.09
CA MET A 434 2.85 11.88 -2.28
C MET A 434 3.78 12.17 -1.11
N LEU A 435 3.26 12.01 0.11
CA LEU A 435 4.03 12.27 1.32
C LEU A 435 5.16 11.25 1.50
N ALA A 436 4.90 9.96 1.23
CA ALA A 436 5.92 8.91 1.20
C ALA A 436 7.09 9.27 0.26
N SER A 437 6.77 9.73 -0.95
CA SER A 437 7.75 10.08 -1.97
C SER A 437 8.57 11.30 -1.58
N ILE A 438 7.92 12.35 -1.05
CA ILE A 438 8.61 13.58 -0.62
C ILE A 438 9.55 13.27 0.55
N THR A 439 9.07 12.54 1.55
CA THR A 439 9.84 12.24 2.76
C THR A 439 10.97 11.27 2.52
N TYR A 440 10.81 10.29 1.63
CA TYR A 440 11.89 9.45 1.15
C TYR A 440 13.05 10.29 0.56
N ARG A 441 12.73 11.27 -0.28
CA ARG A 441 13.75 12.17 -0.86
C ARG A 441 14.41 13.07 0.16
N ILE A 442 13.63 13.60 1.10
CA ILE A 442 14.17 14.40 2.21
C ILE A 442 15.11 13.53 3.06
N GLY A 443 14.79 12.25 3.28
CA GLY A 443 15.67 11.30 3.99
C GLY A 443 17.01 11.08 3.27
N ILE A 444 16.99 10.91 1.94
CA ILE A 444 18.21 10.84 1.12
C ILE A 444 19.02 12.13 1.26
N GLY A 445 18.36 13.29 1.06
CA GLY A 445 19.00 14.60 1.14
C GLY A 445 19.65 14.83 2.52
N TYR A 446 18.95 14.46 3.59
CA TYR A 446 19.47 14.54 4.95
C TYR A 446 20.74 13.71 5.14
N MET A 447 20.76 12.46 4.67
CA MET A 447 21.96 11.61 4.75
C MET A 447 23.15 12.15 3.94
N LEU A 448 22.90 12.77 2.79
CA LEU A 448 23.95 13.41 2.00
C LEU A 448 24.57 14.60 2.74
N VAL A 449 23.73 15.44 3.37
CA VAL A 449 24.19 16.58 4.19
C VAL A 449 24.95 16.07 5.42
N LEU A 450 24.45 15.04 6.10
CA LEU A 450 25.14 14.44 7.24
C LEU A 450 26.54 13.94 6.87
N ARG A 451 26.66 13.22 5.75
CA ARG A 451 27.95 12.74 5.26
C ARG A 451 28.93 13.87 4.92
N GLU A 452 28.42 14.98 4.40
CA GLU A 452 29.26 16.13 4.04
C GLU A 452 29.77 16.89 5.27
N TYR A 453 28.91 17.14 6.26
CA TYR A 453 29.24 18.01 7.39
C TYR A 453 29.73 17.27 8.65
N VAL A 454 29.29 16.02 8.87
CA VAL A 454 29.62 15.24 10.08
C VAL A 454 30.67 14.17 9.77
N ASP A 455 30.49 13.38 8.72
CA ASP A 455 31.47 12.34 8.36
C ASP A 455 32.69 12.92 7.60
N GLY A 456 32.65 14.19 7.24
CA GLY A 456 33.72 14.88 6.53
C GLY A 456 34.99 15.04 7.38
N PRO A 457 36.18 15.14 6.77
CA PRO A 457 37.46 15.21 7.48
C PRO A 457 37.58 16.42 8.42
N ASN A 458 36.82 17.48 8.18
CA ASN A 458 36.83 18.68 9.02
C ASN A 458 35.85 18.59 10.21
N ASN A 459 34.92 17.62 10.22
CA ASN A 459 33.84 17.42 11.21
C ASN A 459 33.31 18.74 11.81
N SER A 460 33.14 19.74 10.96
CA SER A 460 32.80 21.11 11.35
C SER A 460 31.32 21.29 11.03
N ALA A 461 30.46 20.56 11.74
CA ALA A 461 29.04 20.78 11.62
C ALA A 461 28.78 22.27 11.96
N PRO A 462 28.30 23.09 11.01
CA PRO A 462 28.24 24.56 11.17
C PRO A 462 27.14 25.00 12.16
N THR A 463 26.67 24.06 12.98
CA THR A 463 25.52 24.18 13.86
C THR A 463 25.90 24.12 15.33
N GLU A 464 27.18 24.08 15.70
CA GLU A 464 27.58 24.03 17.11
C GLU A 464 27.08 25.26 17.88
N GLU A 465 27.29 26.45 17.32
CA GLU A 465 26.94 27.76 17.92
C GLU A 465 25.49 28.20 17.69
N LEU A 466 24.73 27.48 16.85
CA LEU A 466 23.35 27.84 16.52
C LEU A 466 22.37 27.47 17.65
N THR A 467 21.28 28.23 17.77
CA THR A 467 20.15 27.87 18.64
C THR A 467 19.43 26.63 18.09
N PHE A 468 18.69 25.90 18.95
CA PHE A 468 17.98 24.67 18.54
C PHE A 468 17.11 24.85 17.28
N MET A 469 16.35 25.94 17.20
CA MET A 469 15.49 26.22 16.04
C MET A 469 16.31 26.48 14.78
N GLU A 470 17.43 27.21 14.88
CA GLU A 470 18.34 27.43 13.77
C GLU A 470 18.99 26.12 13.30
N LYS A 471 19.34 25.20 14.21
CA LYS A 471 19.81 23.85 13.84
C LYS A 471 18.74 23.12 13.04
N VAL A 472 17.50 23.06 13.54
CA VAL A 472 16.39 22.39 12.86
C VAL A 472 16.15 22.97 11.47
N VAL A 473 16.12 24.30 11.36
CA VAL A 473 15.93 25.01 10.08
C VAL A 473 17.10 24.75 9.13
N PHE A 474 18.35 24.80 9.60
CA PHE A 474 19.53 24.51 8.81
C PHE A 474 19.49 23.10 8.23
N TRP A 475 19.33 22.08 9.08
CA TRP A 475 19.32 20.68 8.65
C TRP A 475 18.15 20.40 7.71
N SER A 476 16.96 20.95 7.99
CA SER A 476 15.79 20.77 7.12
C SER A 476 15.98 21.44 5.75
N SER A 477 16.51 22.68 5.74
CA SER A 477 16.74 23.46 4.52
C SER A 477 17.81 22.81 3.64
N GLN A 478 18.94 22.40 4.22
CA GLN A 478 19.98 21.68 3.49
C GLN A 478 19.46 20.33 2.98
N SER A 479 18.74 19.56 3.82
CA SER A 479 18.17 18.28 3.38
C SER A 479 17.27 18.46 2.16
N MET A 480 16.44 19.50 2.13
CA MET A 480 15.59 19.83 0.99
C MET A 480 16.41 20.26 -0.24
N LYS A 481 17.47 21.06 -0.05
CA LYS A 481 18.38 21.48 -1.13
C LYS A 481 19.05 20.27 -1.80
N TYR A 482 19.56 19.33 -1.00
CA TYR A 482 20.18 18.10 -1.51
C TYR A 482 19.15 17.14 -2.10
N ALA A 483 17.95 17.02 -1.52
CA ALA A 483 16.85 16.25 -2.09
C ALA A 483 16.42 16.80 -3.47
N LYS A 484 16.38 18.12 -3.64
CA LYS A 484 16.11 18.76 -4.94
C LYS A 484 17.24 18.50 -5.94
N LYS A 485 18.50 18.60 -5.50
CA LYS A 485 19.66 18.30 -6.35
C LYS A 485 19.63 16.85 -6.83
N ASP A 486 19.41 15.90 -5.90
CA ASP A 486 19.26 14.48 -6.18
C ASP A 486 18.11 14.20 -7.17
N LEU A 487 16.95 14.82 -6.97
CA LEU A 487 15.83 14.74 -7.91
C LEU A 487 16.21 15.24 -9.32
N ILE A 488 16.90 16.38 -9.43
CA ILE A 488 17.34 16.92 -10.71
C ILE A 488 18.39 16.00 -11.35
N ASP A 489 19.31 15.47 -10.56
CA ASP A 489 20.37 14.57 -11.02
C ASP A 489 19.82 13.22 -11.49
N GLU A 490 18.72 12.74 -10.91
CA GLU A 490 17.96 11.59 -11.41
C GLU A 490 17.40 11.87 -12.82
N PHE A 491 16.80 13.05 -13.05
CA PHE A 491 16.28 13.43 -14.37
C PHE A 491 17.39 13.66 -15.41
N LYS A 492 18.53 14.21 -14.99
CA LYS A 492 19.71 14.38 -15.86
C LYS A 492 20.44 13.06 -16.14
N GLY A 493 20.26 12.07 -15.27
CA GLY A 493 21.01 10.84 -15.25
C GLY A 493 20.85 10.02 -16.53
N ASN A 494 21.73 10.25 -17.49
CA ASN A 494 21.86 9.43 -18.69
C ASN A 494 22.34 8.03 -18.26
N ILE A 495 21.40 7.11 -18.01
CA ILE A 495 21.69 5.72 -17.64
C ILE A 495 22.66 5.07 -18.63
N LYS A 496 22.69 5.56 -19.88
CA LYS A 496 23.65 5.14 -20.90
C LYS A 496 25.09 5.41 -20.47
N GLU A 497 25.41 6.51 -19.81
CA GLU A 497 26.77 6.81 -19.37
C GLU A 497 27.23 5.89 -18.24
N VAL A 498 26.33 5.58 -17.30
CA VAL A 498 26.56 4.62 -16.20
C VAL A 498 26.87 3.23 -16.75
N VAL A 499 26.24 2.85 -17.87
CA VAL A 499 26.42 1.55 -18.53
C VAL A 499 27.57 1.55 -19.55
N LYS A 500 27.87 2.68 -20.22
CA LYS A 500 28.80 2.77 -21.37
C LYS A 500 30.29 2.74 -20.99
N GLN A 501 30.67 2.98 -19.73
CA GLN A 501 32.07 2.92 -19.29
C GLN A 501 32.79 1.58 -19.57
N ASN A 502 32.09 0.52 -19.97
CA ASN A 502 32.70 -0.77 -20.35
C ASN A 502 32.92 -1.01 -21.85
N TYR A 503 32.18 -0.36 -22.76
CA TYR A 503 32.29 -0.70 -24.19
C TYR A 503 33.61 -0.26 -24.84
N MET A 504 34.38 0.60 -24.16
CA MET A 504 35.70 1.06 -24.60
C MET A 504 36.87 0.30 -23.95
N ALA A 505 36.61 -0.59 -22.98
CA ALA A 505 37.65 -1.33 -22.25
C ALA A 505 37.71 -2.83 -22.61
N THR A 506 36.79 -3.30 -23.47
CA THR A 506 36.72 -4.69 -23.96
C THR A 506 36.77 -4.80 -25.49
N LYS A 507 37.21 -3.73 -26.15
CA LYS A 507 37.82 -3.75 -27.49
C LYS A 507 39.25 -3.31 -27.33
#